data_AF-A0A8H6XL18-F1
#
_entry.id   AF-A0A8H6XL18-F1
#
_cell.length_a   1.000
_cell.length_b   1.000
_cell.length_c   1.000
_cell.angle_alpha   90.00
_cell.angle_beta   90.00
_cell.angle_gamma   90.00
#
_symmetry.space_group_name_H-M   'P 1'
#
loop_
_entity.id
_entity.type
_entity.pdbx_description
1 polymer ?
#
loop_
_entity_poly.entity_id
_entity_poly.type
_entity_poly.pdbx_seq_one_letter_code
_entity_poly.pdbx_strand_id
1 'polypeptide(L)'
;MDILSRDYPDEMHVFIFDNATTHTKRAGDALSARKMPKLIPKDGKNFLVPVNKVGADGKPVYDAQGDIVKINVRMRDGTLPDGTPQPLYFPAGHEHAGKFKGMAVILKERGLIREAKLNAQCKGFKCAPGATSCCCRRVLYNQPDFATERSLLEKCWGASKRVYRLNPVSSKEEDLERNVIQALDLVSLVVMRRYVNRSLRFLDAYRRGLNGRWAAYVAKEYRGHRVLPHNLFDNLREKGYTSD
;
A
#
# COMPACT_ATOMS: atom_id res chain seq x y z
N MET A 1 0.47 28.07 -2.91
CA MET A 1 -0.73 28.71 -3.49
C MET A 1 -0.35 29.95 -4.29
N ASP A 2 0.90 30.41 -4.21
CA ASP A 2 1.41 31.64 -4.81
C ASP A 2 1.15 31.81 -6.31
N ILE A 3 1.03 30.73 -7.07
CA ILE A 3 0.70 30.80 -8.51
C ILE A 3 -0.73 31.30 -8.74
N LEU A 4 -1.73 30.76 -8.04
CA LEU A 4 -3.12 31.16 -8.27
C LEU A 4 -3.40 32.56 -7.71
N SER A 5 -2.80 32.88 -6.56
CA SER A 5 -2.90 34.22 -5.97
C SER A 5 -2.21 35.29 -6.81
N ARG A 6 -1.21 34.93 -7.62
CA ARG A 6 -0.50 35.84 -8.53
C ARG A 6 -1.20 35.96 -9.88
N ASP A 7 -1.61 34.83 -10.46
CA ASP A 7 -2.01 34.76 -11.86
C ASP A 7 -3.55 34.86 -12.03
N TYR A 8 -4.33 34.57 -10.98
CA TYR A 8 -5.79 34.58 -11.00
C TYR A 8 -6.39 35.12 -9.69
N PRO A 9 -6.04 36.35 -9.27
CA PRO A 9 -6.40 36.86 -7.95
C PRO A 9 -7.91 37.05 -7.72
N ASP A 10 -8.67 37.26 -8.80
CA ASP A 10 -10.10 37.64 -8.73
C ASP A 10 -11.04 36.43 -8.92
N GLU A 11 -10.48 35.23 -9.11
CA GLU A 11 -11.24 34.02 -9.32
C GLU A 11 -11.37 33.19 -8.04
N MET A 12 -12.53 32.57 -7.86
CA MET A 12 -12.75 31.60 -6.79
C MET A 12 -12.16 30.24 -7.20
N HIS A 13 -11.03 29.88 -6.60
CA HIS A 13 -10.32 28.63 -6.90
C HIS A 13 -10.87 27.47 -6.08
N VAL A 14 -11.58 26.54 -6.73
CA VAL A 14 -12.05 25.30 -6.09
C VAL A 14 -11.13 24.14 -6.46
N PHE A 15 -10.36 23.65 -5.47
CA PHE A 15 -9.52 22.47 -5.65
C PHE A 15 -10.32 21.19 -5.42
N ILE A 16 -10.81 20.60 -6.51
CA ILE A 16 -11.48 19.31 -6.46
C ILE A 16 -10.43 18.21 -6.58
N PHE A 17 -10.22 17.47 -5.49
CA PHE A 17 -9.49 16.22 -5.54
C PHE A 17 -10.44 15.12 -6.03
N ASP A 18 -10.40 14.89 -7.34
CA ASP A 18 -10.95 13.69 -7.97
C ASP A 18 -10.40 12.46 -7.23
N ASN A 19 -11.24 11.44 -7.03
CA ASN A 19 -10.79 10.08 -6.76
C ASN A 19 -10.11 9.47 -8.00
N ALA A 20 -9.18 10.24 -8.58
CA ALA A 20 -8.46 9.93 -9.78
C ALA A 20 -7.72 8.62 -9.48
N THR A 21 -7.82 7.67 -10.39
CA THR A 21 -7.21 6.34 -10.24
C THR A 21 -5.69 6.43 -9.93
N THR A 22 -5.04 7.55 -10.24
CA THR A 22 -3.67 7.91 -9.87
C THR A 22 -3.43 7.92 -8.36
N HIS A 23 -4.41 8.24 -7.52
CA HIS A 23 -4.29 8.21 -6.05
C HIS A 23 -4.39 6.81 -5.44
N THR A 24 -4.84 5.83 -6.23
CA THR A 24 -4.80 4.39 -5.88
C THR A 24 -3.52 3.70 -6.35
N LYS A 25 -2.61 4.44 -7.00
CA LYS A 25 -1.36 3.90 -7.54
C LYS A 25 -0.45 3.47 -6.39
N ARG A 26 -0.20 2.16 -6.31
CA ARG A 26 0.75 1.54 -5.38
C ARG A 26 2.13 1.48 -6.02
N ALA A 27 3.15 1.11 -5.24
CA ALA A 27 4.45 0.75 -5.80
C ALA A 27 4.29 -0.36 -6.86
N GLY A 28 5.16 -0.40 -7.86
CA GLY A 28 5.01 -1.32 -9.00
C GLY A 28 5.01 -2.80 -8.60
N ASP A 29 5.71 -3.14 -7.53
CA ASP A 29 5.82 -4.47 -6.93
C ASP A 29 4.88 -4.66 -5.73
N ALA A 30 4.02 -3.70 -5.40
CA ALA A 30 3.20 -3.76 -4.20
C ALA A 30 2.21 -4.93 -4.20
N LEU A 31 1.89 -5.41 -3.00
CA LEU A 31 0.91 -6.46 -2.79
C LEU A 31 -0.46 -6.06 -3.34
N SER A 32 -1.05 -6.98 -4.10
CA SER A 32 -2.36 -6.79 -4.69
C SER A 32 -3.05 -8.13 -4.88
N ALA A 33 -4.24 -8.27 -4.30
CA ALA A 33 -5.11 -9.43 -4.55
C ALA A 33 -5.73 -9.41 -5.96
N ARG A 34 -5.49 -8.37 -6.76
CA ARG A 34 -6.11 -8.19 -8.08
C ARG A 34 -5.42 -9.08 -9.11
N LYS A 35 -6.21 -9.88 -9.84
CA LYS A 35 -5.77 -10.79 -10.91
C LYS A 35 -4.84 -11.93 -10.47
N MET A 36 -4.58 -12.13 -9.17
CA MET A 36 -3.82 -13.29 -8.70
C MET A 36 -4.50 -14.59 -9.14
N PRO A 37 -3.77 -15.55 -9.74
CA PRO A 37 -4.32 -16.87 -10.04
C PRO A 37 -4.56 -17.65 -8.74
N LYS A 38 -5.59 -18.50 -8.72
CA LYS A 38 -5.86 -19.37 -7.57
C LYS A 38 -4.81 -20.47 -7.42
N LEU A 39 -4.41 -21.06 -8.53
CA LEU A 39 -3.48 -22.18 -8.60
C LEU A 39 -2.12 -21.72 -9.11
N ILE A 40 -1.12 -22.59 -8.94
CA ILE A 40 0.21 -22.42 -9.51
C ILE A 40 0.08 -22.32 -11.04
N PRO A 41 0.70 -21.31 -11.68
CA PRO A 41 0.70 -21.20 -13.14
C PRO A 41 1.28 -22.45 -13.82
N LYS A 42 0.69 -22.81 -14.98
CA LYS A 42 1.19 -23.89 -15.84
C LYS A 42 2.60 -23.59 -16.36
N ASP A 43 3.31 -24.63 -16.81
CA ASP A 43 4.63 -24.49 -17.42
C ASP A 43 4.63 -23.49 -18.57
N GLY A 44 5.73 -22.72 -18.67
CA GLY A 44 5.87 -21.61 -19.60
C GLY A 44 5.07 -20.35 -19.25
N LYS A 45 4.28 -20.35 -18.17
CA LYS A 45 3.54 -19.18 -17.68
C LYS A 45 3.92 -18.84 -16.24
N ASN A 46 3.83 -17.55 -15.90
CA ASN A 46 3.99 -17.09 -14.54
C ASN A 46 3.08 -15.87 -14.27
N PHE A 47 2.86 -15.55 -13.00
CA PHE A 47 2.16 -14.32 -12.62
C PHE A 47 3.17 -13.25 -12.23
N LEU A 48 3.30 -12.23 -13.07
CA LEU A 48 4.16 -11.07 -12.86
C LEU A 48 3.34 -9.79 -13.01
N VAL A 49 3.81 -8.70 -12.40
CA VAL A 49 3.15 -7.40 -12.46
C VAL A 49 3.84 -6.55 -13.53
N PRO A 50 3.10 -6.08 -14.55
CA PRO A 50 3.66 -5.16 -15.53
C PRO A 50 3.81 -3.77 -14.90
N VAL A 51 5.03 -3.24 -14.94
CA VAL A 51 5.39 -1.90 -14.42
C VAL A 51 6.10 -1.11 -15.51
N ASN A 52 6.00 0.21 -15.45
CA ASN A 52 6.73 1.07 -16.39
C ASN A 52 8.23 0.92 -16.15
N LYS A 53 9.00 0.70 -17.22
CA LYS A 53 10.45 0.68 -17.16
C LYS A 53 10.94 2.09 -16.86
N VAL A 54 11.84 2.19 -15.89
CA VAL A 54 12.46 3.46 -15.49
C VAL A 54 13.95 3.38 -15.80
N GLY A 55 14.50 4.42 -16.43
CA GLY A 55 15.93 4.54 -16.72
C GLY A 55 16.77 4.83 -15.48
N ALA A 56 18.10 4.83 -15.62
CA ALA A 56 19.02 5.18 -14.54
C ALA A 56 18.83 6.63 -14.03
N ASP A 57 18.22 7.48 -14.85
CA ASP A 57 17.86 8.87 -14.57
C ASP A 57 16.52 9.03 -13.83
N GLY A 58 15.81 7.94 -13.56
CA GLY A 58 14.50 7.96 -12.90
C GLY A 58 13.32 8.31 -13.82
N LYS A 59 13.53 8.42 -15.13
CA LYS A 59 12.46 8.75 -16.10
C LYS A 59 11.89 7.50 -16.79
N PRO A 60 10.63 7.52 -17.25
CA PRO A 60 10.06 6.43 -18.04
C PRO A 60 10.83 6.21 -19.34
N VAL A 61 11.07 4.96 -19.69
CA VAL A 61 11.66 4.59 -20.98
C VAL A 61 10.55 4.42 -22.01
N TYR A 62 10.73 5.05 -23.17
CA TYR A 62 9.81 4.97 -24.31
C TYR A 62 10.40 4.10 -25.42
N ASP A 63 9.54 3.41 -26.17
CA ASP A 63 9.94 2.70 -27.39
C ASP A 63 10.00 3.63 -28.60
N ALA A 64 10.33 3.07 -29.78
CA ALA A 64 10.46 3.83 -31.02
C ALA A 64 9.14 4.45 -31.50
N GLN A 65 8.01 4.00 -30.96
CA GLN A 65 6.66 4.46 -31.28
C GLN A 65 6.18 5.54 -30.31
N GLY A 66 6.95 5.81 -29.25
CA GLY A 66 6.60 6.78 -28.21
C GLY A 66 5.73 6.20 -27.09
N ASP A 67 5.57 4.89 -27.02
CA ASP A 67 4.84 4.20 -25.95
C ASP A 67 5.77 3.88 -24.77
N ILE A 68 5.22 3.90 -23.54
CA ILE A 68 6.02 3.57 -22.34
C ILE A 68 6.30 2.07 -22.32
N VAL A 69 7.59 1.72 -22.31
CA VAL A 69 8.05 0.34 -22.19
C VAL A 69 7.65 -0.22 -20.83
N LYS A 70 7.01 -1.38 -20.81
CA LYS A 70 6.65 -2.10 -19.59
C LYS A 70 7.57 -3.30 -19.38
N ILE A 71 8.00 -3.51 -18.14
CA ILE A 71 8.72 -4.70 -17.69
C ILE A 71 7.86 -5.49 -16.71
N ASN A 72 8.08 -6.79 -16.64
CA ASN A 72 7.38 -7.67 -15.71
C ASN A 72 8.24 -7.86 -14.45
N VAL A 73 7.72 -7.48 -13.30
CA VAL A 73 8.38 -7.66 -12.00
C VAL A 73 7.61 -8.63 -11.12
N ARG A 74 8.29 -9.23 -10.14
CA ARG A 74 7.65 -10.03 -9.09
C ARG A 74 6.96 -9.09 -8.10
N MET A 75 5.81 -9.49 -7.58
CA MET A 75 5.29 -8.83 -6.38
C MET A 75 6.27 -9.04 -5.22
N ARG A 76 6.40 -8.01 -4.38
CA ARG A 76 7.11 -8.13 -3.12
C ARG A 76 6.43 -9.17 -2.23
N ASP A 77 7.20 -9.67 -1.27
CA ASP A 77 6.70 -10.68 -0.34
C ASP A 77 5.58 -10.13 0.56
N GLY A 78 4.68 -11.04 0.92
CA GLY A 78 3.65 -10.79 1.92
C GLY A 78 4.23 -10.76 3.32
N THR A 79 3.37 -10.55 4.31
CA THR A 79 3.71 -10.73 5.72
C THR A 79 2.68 -11.65 6.36
N LEU A 80 3.15 -12.71 7.00
CA LEU A 80 2.30 -13.61 7.79
C LEU A 80 1.84 -12.91 9.08
N PRO A 81 0.78 -13.42 9.75
CA PRO A 81 0.29 -12.83 11.01
C PRO A 81 1.32 -12.78 12.14
N ASP A 82 2.30 -13.68 12.14
CA ASP A 82 3.43 -13.71 13.08
C ASP A 82 4.50 -12.64 12.76
N GLY A 83 4.38 -11.95 11.63
CA GLY A 83 5.32 -10.92 11.18
C GLY A 83 6.43 -11.43 10.26
N THR A 84 6.51 -12.74 10.01
CA THR A 84 7.51 -13.32 9.11
C THR A 84 7.20 -13.00 7.65
N PRO A 85 8.22 -12.85 6.79
CA PRO A 85 8.01 -12.67 5.35
C PRO A 85 7.30 -13.89 4.74
N GLN A 86 6.30 -13.65 3.89
CA GLN A 86 5.66 -14.69 3.08
C GLN A 86 6.10 -14.58 1.63
N PRO A 87 7.03 -15.43 1.16
CA PRO A 87 7.36 -15.49 -0.25
C PRO A 87 6.13 -15.82 -1.10
N LEU A 88 5.79 -14.97 -2.06
CA LEU A 88 4.67 -15.22 -2.98
C LEU A 88 5.07 -16.09 -4.18
N TYR A 89 6.38 -16.26 -4.37
CA TYR A 89 7.01 -17.09 -5.38
C TYR A 89 7.76 -18.22 -4.69
N PHE A 90 7.83 -19.38 -5.32
CA PHE A 90 8.59 -20.50 -4.78
C PHE A 90 10.10 -20.18 -4.77
N PRO A 91 10.80 -20.47 -3.67
CA PRO A 91 12.24 -20.24 -3.56
C PRO A 91 13.05 -21.16 -4.48
N ALA A 92 14.34 -20.88 -4.63
CA ALA A 92 15.26 -21.78 -5.31
C ALA A 92 15.30 -23.15 -4.60
N GLY A 93 15.38 -24.24 -5.38
CA GLY A 93 15.38 -25.60 -4.85
C GLY A 93 14.00 -26.27 -4.73
N HIS A 94 12.89 -25.54 -4.94
CA HIS A 94 11.56 -26.16 -5.05
C HIS A 94 11.30 -26.68 -6.47
N GLU A 95 10.46 -27.72 -6.61
CA GLU A 95 9.95 -28.23 -7.90
C GLU A 95 9.34 -27.12 -8.81
N HIS A 96 8.89 -26.02 -8.21
CA HIS A 96 8.22 -24.92 -8.90
C HIS A 96 9.00 -23.61 -8.74
N ALA A 97 10.31 -23.69 -8.49
CA ALA A 97 11.18 -22.55 -8.21
C ALA A 97 10.93 -21.37 -9.17
N GLY A 98 10.76 -20.17 -8.59
CA GLY A 98 10.50 -18.94 -9.32
C GLY A 98 9.07 -18.75 -9.83
N LYS A 99 8.19 -19.77 -9.75
CA LYS A 99 6.77 -19.63 -10.08
C LYS A 99 5.99 -19.00 -8.93
N PHE A 100 4.93 -18.29 -9.28
CA PHE A 100 3.98 -17.77 -8.32
C PHE A 100 3.17 -18.90 -7.66
N LYS A 101 3.03 -18.87 -6.32
CA LYS A 101 2.40 -19.94 -5.53
C LYS A 101 0.90 -20.11 -5.78
N GLY A 102 0.21 -19.03 -6.18
CA GLY A 102 -1.24 -19.02 -6.31
C GLY A 102 -1.95 -18.80 -4.97
N MET A 103 -3.14 -18.21 -5.02
CA MET A 103 -3.89 -17.81 -3.81
C MET A 103 -4.18 -18.98 -2.87
N ALA A 104 -4.43 -20.19 -3.39
CA ALA A 104 -4.76 -21.34 -2.56
C ALA A 104 -3.58 -21.78 -1.67
N VAL A 105 -2.35 -21.76 -2.21
CA VAL A 105 -1.14 -22.08 -1.44
C VAL A 105 -0.87 -20.97 -0.43
N ILE A 106 -0.92 -19.71 -0.86
CA ILE A 106 -0.70 -18.52 0.01
C ILE A 106 -1.68 -18.51 1.19
N LEU A 107 -2.96 -18.84 0.97
CA LEU A 107 -3.96 -18.94 2.03
C LEU A 107 -3.71 -20.13 2.97
N LYS A 108 -3.26 -21.27 2.45
CA LYS A 108 -2.90 -22.43 3.29
C LYS A 108 -1.73 -22.11 4.22
N GLU A 109 -0.70 -21.47 3.72
CA GLU A 109 0.46 -21.00 4.51
C GLU A 109 0.04 -20.04 5.63
N ARG A 110 -1.07 -19.29 5.44
CA ARG A 110 -1.66 -18.41 6.46
C ARG A 110 -2.62 -19.12 7.43
N GLY A 111 -2.74 -20.45 7.36
CA GLY A 111 -3.68 -21.23 8.18
C GLY A 111 -5.14 -21.18 7.70
N LEU A 112 -5.42 -20.55 6.56
CA LEU A 112 -6.77 -20.36 6.01
C LEU A 112 -7.16 -21.51 5.07
N ILE A 113 -7.15 -22.72 5.60
CA ILE A 113 -7.33 -23.98 4.85
C ILE A 113 -8.72 -24.08 4.21
N ARG A 114 -9.76 -23.60 4.90
CA ARG A 114 -11.15 -23.63 4.40
C ARG A 114 -11.32 -22.64 3.26
N GLU A 115 -10.76 -21.46 3.41
CA GLU A 115 -10.82 -20.35 2.47
C GLU A 115 -10.04 -20.66 1.19
N ALA A 116 -8.93 -21.39 1.29
CA ALA A 116 -8.15 -21.87 0.14
C ALA A 116 -8.97 -22.76 -0.82
N LYS A 117 -10.05 -23.40 -0.33
CA LYS A 117 -10.94 -24.24 -1.14
C LYS A 117 -11.96 -23.41 -1.92
N LEU A 118 -12.25 -22.17 -1.51
CA LEU A 118 -13.22 -21.29 -2.16
C LEU A 118 -12.88 -21.02 -3.63
N ASN A 119 -13.86 -20.56 -4.39
CA ASN A 119 -13.63 -20.10 -5.76
C ASN A 119 -12.58 -18.98 -5.81
N ALA A 120 -11.87 -18.87 -6.94
CA ALA A 120 -10.81 -17.87 -7.12
C ALA A 120 -11.33 -16.45 -6.89
N GLN A 121 -12.45 -16.12 -7.54
CA GLN A 121 -13.15 -14.85 -7.43
C GLN A 121 -14.65 -15.02 -7.73
N CYS A 122 -15.49 -14.11 -7.24
CA CYS A 122 -16.89 -14.02 -7.63
C CYS A 122 -17.04 -13.59 -9.11
N LYS A 123 -18.17 -13.96 -9.73
CA LYS A 123 -18.47 -13.61 -11.13
C LYS A 123 -18.42 -12.09 -11.34
N GLY A 124 -17.73 -11.65 -12.39
CA GLY A 124 -17.58 -10.23 -12.73
C GLY A 124 -16.86 -9.38 -11.67
N PHE A 125 -16.14 -9.99 -10.71
CA PHE A 125 -15.55 -9.31 -9.55
C PHE A 125 -16.58 -8.57 -8.67
N LYS A 126 -17.84 -9.02 -8.69
CA LYS A 126 -18.91 -8.46 -7.86
C LYS A 126 -19.12 -9.34 -6.64
N CYS A 127 -18.34 -9.10 -5.58
CA CYS A 127 -18.63 -9.69 -4.27
C CYS A 127 -19.86 -8.99 -3.68
N ALA A 128 -20.71 -9.72 -2.96
CA ALA A 128 -21.81 -9.11 -2.23
C ALA A 128 -21.27 -8.06 -1.22
N PRO A 129 -21.95 -6.91 -1.05
CA PRO A 129 -21.58 -5.92 -0.04
C PRO A 129 -21.46 -6.58 1.35
N GLY A 130 -20.43 -6.24 2.10
CA GLY A 130 -20.17 -6.82 3.43
C GLY A 130 -19.58 -8.24 3.44
N ALA A 131 -19.53 -8.96 2.31
CA ALA A 131 -18.97 -10.31 2.29
C ALA A 131 -17.44 -10.30 2.43
N THR A 132 -16.93 -10.97 3.46
CA THR A 132 -15.50 -11.01 3.80
C THR A 132 -14.78 -12.28 3.33
N SER A 133 -15.52 -13.37 3.10
CA SER A 133 -14.97 -14.70 2.79
C SER A 133 -15.64 -15.41 1.61
N CYS A 134 -16.21 -14.67 0.66
CA CYS A 134 -16.93 -15.26 -0.48
C CYS A 134 -16.03 -15.92 -1.55
N CYS A 135 -14.74 -15.58 -1.60
CA CYS A 135 -13.77 -16.15 -2.55
C CYS A 135 -12.33 -15.96 -2.05
N CYS A 136 -11.39 -16.76 -2.57
CA CYS A 136 -9.96 -16.68 -2.21
C CYS A 136 -9.43 -15.23 -2.30
N ARG A 137 -9.78 -14.55 -3.39
CA ARG A 137 -9.37 -13.15 -3.63
C ARG A 137 -9.90 -12.19 -2.56
N ARG A 138 -11.15 -12.32 -2.14
CA ARG A 138 -11.75 -11.44 -1.13
C ARG A 138 -11.10 -11.67 0.24
N VAL A 139 -10.86 -12.94 0.59
CA VAL A 139 -10.16 -13.31 1.82
C VAL A 139 -8.77 -12.68 1.84
N LEU A 140 -7.96 -12.88 0.78
CA LEU A 140 -6.63 -12.28 0.66
C LEU A 140 -6.67 -10.76 0.67
N TYR A 141 -7.60 -10.13 -0.05
CA TYR A 141 -7.75 -8.68 -0.07
C TYR A 141 -7.96 -8.08 1.33
N ASN A 142 -8.67 -8.80 2.20
CA ASN A 142 -8.95 -8.39 3.57
C ASN A 142 -7.82 -8.72 4.56
N GLN A 143 -6.75 -9.41 4.11
CA GLN A 143 -5.60 -9.66 4.97
C GLN A 143 -4.86 -8.35 5.30
N PRO A 144 -4.30 -8.20 6.51
CA PRO A 144 -3.71 -6.94 6.96
C PRO A 144 -2.66 -6.37 6.01
N ASP A 145 -1.71 -7.17 5.51
CA ASP A 145 -0.65 -6.74 4.60
C ASP A 145 -1.16 -6.37 3.19
N PHE A 146 -2.26 -6.97 2.73
CA PHE A 146 -2.91 -6.64 1.46
C PHE A 146 -3.84 -5.41 1.56
N ALA A 147 -4.47 -5.22 2.72
CA ALA A 147 -5.42 -4.14 3.00
C ALA A 147 -4.75 -2.84 3.50
N THR A 148 -3.61 -2.94 4.18
CA THR A 148 -2.97 -1.82 4.91
C THR A 148 -2.05 -0.98 4.02
N GLU A 149 -2.01 -1.20 2.71
CA GLU A 149 -1.31 -0.30 1.79
C GLU A 149 -2.10 1.02 1.63
N ARG A 150 -2.17 1.81 2.72
CA ARG A 150 -2.84 3.11 2.75
C ARG A 150 -1.98 4.14 2.06
N SER A 151 -2.55 4.82 1.09
CA SER A 151 -1.87 5.92 0.40
C SER A 151 -1.65 7.09 1.36
N LEU A 152 -0.70 7.97 1.02
CA LEU A 152 -0.48 9.22 1.75
C LEU A 152 -1.77 10.04 1.88
N LEU A 153 -2.59 10.02 0.82
CA LEU A 153 -3.86 10.73 0.73
C LEU A 153 -4.85 10.26 1.79
N GLU A 154 -4.94 8.95 2.05
CA GLU A 154 -5.83 8.40 3.08
C GLU A 154 -5.44 8.87 4.49
N LYS A 155 -4.16 9.14 4.75
CA LYS A 155 -3.68 9.69 6.03
C LYS A 155 -4.08 11.16 6.21
N CYS A 156 -3.97 11.97 5.15
CA CYS A 156 -4.43 13.36 5.15
C CYS A 156 -5.95 13.42 5.33
N TRP A 157 -6.71 12.59 4.60
CA TRP A 157 -8.15 12.51 4.75
C TRP A 157 -8.58 12.06 6.17
N GLY A 158 -7.84 11.14 6.78
CA GLY A 158 -8.09 10.76 8.18
C GLY A 158 -7.98 11.95 9.15
N ALA A 159 -7.01 12.84 8.93
CA ALA A 159 -6.84 14.05 9.73
C ALA A 159 -7.98 15.05 9.50
N SER A 160 -8.33 15.32 8.23
CA SER A 160 -9.43 16.22 7.88
C SER A 160 -10.77 15.72 8.40
N LYS A 161 -11.06 14.42 8.30
CA LYS A 161 -12.30 13.83 8.87
C LYS A 161 -12.41 14.03 10.36
N ARG A 162 -11.30 13.98 11.10
CA ARG A 162 -11.32 14.23 12.54
C ARG A 162 -11.73 15.67 12.83
N VAL A 163 -11.18 16.63 12.10
CA VAL A 163 -11.52 18.06 12.24
C VAL A 163 -12.96 18.31 11.84
N TYR A 164 -13.38 17.77 10.69
CA TYR A 164 -14.75 17.85 10.19
C TYR A 164 -15.79 17.35 11.20
N ARG A 165 -15.50 16.24 11.90
CA ARG A 165 -16.40 15.67 12.93
C ARG A 165 -16.57 16.53 14.18
N LEU A 166 -15.74 17.55 14.37
CA LEU A 166 -15.89 18.53 15.46
C LEU A 166 -16.87 19.64 15.09
N ASN A 167 -17.22 19.78 13.81
CA ASN A 167 -18.19 20.77 13.37
C ASN A 167 -19.62 20.34 13.78
N PRO A 168 -20.53 21.30 13.99
CA PRO A 168 -21.94 21.01 14.20
C PRO A 168 -22.53 20.19 13.07
N VAL A 169 -23.46 19.28 13.41
CA VAL A 169 -24.18 18.50 12.42
C VAL A 169 -25.09 19.43 11.60
N SER A 170 -24.96 19.39 10.28
CA SER A 170 -25.85 20.09 9.35
C SER A 170 -26.25 19.14 8.22
N SER A 171 -27.43 19.36 7.66
CA SER A 171 -27.91 18.69 6.45
C SER A 171 -27.86 19.60 5.22
N LYS A 172 -27.48 20.88 5.39
CA LYS A 172 -27.38 21.85 4.28
C LYS A 172 -26.07 21.65 3.55
N GLU A 173 -26.14 21.53 2.24
CA GLU A 173 -24.97 21.33 1.36
C GLU A 173 -23.90 22.41 1.55
N GLU A 174 -24.32 23.67 1.63
CA GLU A 174 -23.44 24.82 1.88
C GLU A 174 -22.60 24.70 3.17
N ASP A 175 -23.24 24.20 4.24
CA ASP A 175 -22.55 24.00 5.52
C ASP A 175 -21.58 22.81 5.43
N LEU A 176 -21.98 21.73 4.75
CA LEU A 176 -21.12 20.56 4.54
C LEU A 176 -19.87 20.92 3.73
N GLU A 177 -20.04 21.67 2.63
CA GLU A 177 -18.95 22.11 1.75
C GLU A 177 -17.96 23.01 2.51
N ARG A 178 -18.47 24.05 3.18
CA ARG A 178 -17.65 24.96 4.00
C ARG A 178 -16.87 24.21 5.08
N ASN A 179 -17.53 23.26 5.75
CA ASN A 179 -16.91 22.45 6.79
C ASN A 179 -15.81 21.52 6.26
N VAL A 180 -15.99 20.95 5.06
CA VAL A 180 -14.98 20.12 4.40
C VAL A 180 -13.75 20.96 4.04
N ILE A 181 -13.93 22.13 3.44
CA ILE A 181 -12.84 23.03 3.03
C ILE A 181 -12.04 23.46 4.26
N GLN A 182 -12.70 23.97 5.31
CA GLN A 182 -12.03 24.35 6.56
C GLN A 182 -11.27 23.19 7.19
N ALA A 183 -11.85 21.99 7.20
CA ALA A 183 -11.20 20.80 7.74
C ALA A 183 -9.97 20.35 6.93
N LEU A 184 -9.96 20.60 5.62
CA LEU A 184 -8.81 20.33 4.74
C LEU A 184 -7.71 21.36 4.95
N ASP A 185 -8.04 22.66 5.02
CA ASP A 185 -7.06 23.75 5.23
C ASP A 185 -6.32 23.64 6.57
N LEU A 186 -6.99 23.09 7.58
CA LEU A 186 -6.39 22.83 8.89
C LEU A 186 -5.35 21.70 8.88
N VAL A 187 -5.25 20.92 7.79
CA VAL A 187 -4.14 19.97 7.60
C VAL A 187 -2.93 20.72 7.06
N SER A 188 -2.13 21.29 7.96
CA SER A 188 -0.94 22.04 7.57
C SER A 188 0.08 21.23 6.76
N LEU A 189 0.85 21.91 5.91
CA LEU A 189 1.96 21.31 5.16
C LEU A 189 2.95 20.55 6.05
N VAL A 190 3.16 21.04 7.27
CA VAL A 190 4.00 20.38 8.28
C VAL A 190 3.43 19.02 8.67
N VAL A 191 2.11 18.91 8.84
CA VAL A 191 1.42 17.64 9.13
C VAL A 191 1.53 16.67 7.94
N MET A 192 1.33 17.15 6.71
CA MET A 192 1.51 16.33 5.51
C MET A 192 2.95 15.79 5.40
N ARG A 193 3.96 16.66 5.57
CA ARG A 193 5.38 16.28 5.58
C ARG A 193 5.68 15.28 6.70
N ARG A 194 5.07 15.43 7.88
CA ARG A 194 5.17 14.43 8.96
C ARG A 194 4.59 13.08 8.57
N TYR A 195 3.48 13.03 7.82
CA TYR A 195 2.93 11.77 7.31
C TYR A 195 3.82 11.11 6.25
N VAL A 196 4.42 11.90 5.35
CA VAL A 196 5.41 11.40 4.36
C VAL A 196 6.61 10.82 5.09
N ASN A 197 7.22 11.61 5.98
CA ASN A 197 8.41 11.20 6.73
C ASN A 197 8.14 9.97 7.60
N ARG A 198 6.96 9.88 8.23
CA ARG A 198 6.56 8.67 8.96
C ARG A 198 6.48 7.46 8.04
N SER A 199 5.86 7.59 6.87
CA SER A 199 5.77 6.48 5.90
C SER A 199 7.15 6.03 5.42
N LEU A 200 8.05 6.97 5.14
CA LEU A 200 9.42 6.68 4.73
C LEU A 200 10.23 5.94 5.80
N ARG A 201 10.09 6.32 7.09
CA ARG A 201 10.77 5.62 8.19
C ARG A 201 10.29 4.19 8.38
N PHE A 202 8.97 3.98 8.26
CA PHE A 202 8.42 2.62 8.30
C PHE A 202 8.92 1.80 7.10
N LEU A 203 8.95 2.39 5.91
CA LEU A 203 9.46 1.73 4.70
C LEU A 203 10.96 1.39 4.82
N ASP A 204 11.77 2.29 5.38
CA ASP A 204 13.20 2.05 5.66
C ASP A 204 13.38 0.93 6.71
N ALA A 205 12.59 0.94 7.78
CA ALA A 205 12.58 -0.14 8.78
C ALA A 205 12.27 -1.51 8.14
N TYR A 206 11.24 -1.58 7.28
CA TYR A 206 10.88 -2.80 6.57
C TYR A 206 11.96 -3.25 5.59
N ARG A 207 12.57 -2.33 4.83
CA ARG A 207 13.68 -2.65 3.91
C ARG A 207 14.89 -3.24 4.62
N ARG A 208 15.10 -2.87 5.89
CA ARG A 208 16.18 -3.40 6.72
C ARG A 208 15.83 -4.75 7.36
N GLY A 209 14.59 -5.23 7.23
CA GLY A 209 14.16 -6.53 7.76
C GLY A 209 13.42 -6.45 9.10
N LEU A 210 13.07 -5.26 9.58
CA LEU A 210 12.28 -5.13 10.81
C LEU A 210 10.83 -5.53 10.58
N ASN A 211 10.30 -6.38 11.46
CA ASN A 211 8.87 -6.71 11.46
C ASN A 211 8.02 -5.55 12.00
N GLY A 212 6.69 -5.65 11.89
CA GLY A 212 5.76 -4.56 12.24
C GLY A 212 5.89 -4.07 13.69
N ARG A 213 6.12 -4.98 14.64
CA ARG A 213 6.30 -4.66 16.06
C ARG A 213 7.56 -3.79 16.25
N TRP A 214 8.68 -4.22 15.68
CA TRP A 214 9.95 -3.54 15.84
C TRP A 214 10.05 -2.27 14.99
N ALA A 215 9.46 -2.24 13.80
CA ALA A 215 9.32 -1.02 13.01
C ALA A 215 8.53 0.07 13.76
N ALA A 216 7.45 -0.29 14.46
CA ALA A 216 6.69 0.63 15.29
C ALA A 216 7.49 1.11 16.53
N TYR A 217 8.22 0.19 17.17
CA TYR A 217 9.12 0.51 18.28
C TYR A 217 10.21 1.50 17.86
N VAL A 218 10.92 1.19 16.78
CA VAL A 218 12.00 2.01 16.23
C VAL A 218 11.50 3.37 15.74
N ALA A 219 10.31 3.42 15.12
CA ALA A 219 9.70 4.70 14.73
C ALA A 219 9.36 5.60 15.93
N LYS A 220 9.12 5.01 17.10
CA LYS A 220 8.88 5.72 18.37
C LYS A 220 10.19 6.15 19.03
N GLU A 221 11.16 5.24 19.11
CA GLU A 221 12.47 5.47 19.73
C GLU A 221 13.29 6.52 18.97
N TYR A 222 13.40 6.36 17.64
CA TYR A 222 14.24 7.21 16.79
C TYR A 222 13.43 8.32 16.12
N ARG A 223 12.44 8.89 16.83
CA ARG A 223 11.50 9.88 16.28
C ARG A 223 12.17 11.17 15.78
N GLY A 224 13.33 11.52 16.34
CA GLY A 224 14.16 12.66 15.92
C GLY A 224 15.10 12.39 14.74
N HIS A 225 15.36 11.12 14.42
CA HIS A 225 16.32 10.74 13.40
C HIS A 225 15.63 10.68 12.03
N ARG A 226 16.30 11.20 10.99
CA ARG A 226 15.82 11.10 9.60
C ARG A 226 16.12 9.74 8.98
N VAL A 227 17.07 9.01 9.53
CA VAL A 227 17.55 7.70 9.09
C VAL A 227 17.77 6.84 10.32
N LEU A 228 17.50 5.54 10.23
CA LEU A 228 17.77 4.61 11.32
C LEU A 228 19.29 4.37 11.45
N PRO A 229 19.83 4.33 12.67
CA PRO A 229 21.27 4.21 12.89
C PRO A 229 21.83 2.87 12.40
N HIS A 230 23.13 2.81 12.13
CA HIS A 230 23.78 1.60 11.60
C HIS A 230 23.81 0.44 12.61
N ASN A 231 23.97 0.74 13.90
CA ASN A 231 23.93 -0.24 15.01
C ASN A 231 22.51 -0.59 15.48
N LEU A 232 21.49 -0.28 14.68
CA LEU A 232 20.09 -0.48 15.04
C LEU A 232 19.80 -1.92 15.49
N PHE A 233 20.31 -2.92 14.76
CA PHE A 233 20.06 -4.31 15.06
C PHE A 233 20.72 -4.79 16.35
N ASP A 234 21.86 -4.21 16.73
CA ASP A 234 22.53 -4.52 17.99
C ASP A 234 21.70 -4.01 19.17
N ASN A 235 21.26 -2.75 19.10
CA ASN A 235 20.36 -2.14 20.08
C ASN A 235 19.02 -2.90 20.19
N LEU A 236 18.56 -3.49 19.09
CA LEU A 236 17.33 -4.28 19.08
C LEU A 236 17.53 -5.67 19.66
N ARG A 237 18.66 -6.33 19.39
CA ARG A 237 19.02 -7.64 19.96
C ARG A 237 19.13 -7.56 21.49
N GLU A 238 19.75 -6.51 22.02
CA GLU A 238 19.78 -6.22 23.46
C GLU A 238 18.38 -6.08 24.07
N LYS A 239 17.42 -5.57 23.28
CA LYS A 239 16.02 -5.42 23.69
C LYS A 239 15.17 -6.66 23.41
N GLY A 240 15.77 -7.77 22.97
CA GLY A 240 15.09 -9.04 22.73
C GLY A 240 14.47 -9.17 21.34
N TYR A 241 14.97 -8.44 20.33
CA TYR A 241 14.63 -8.71 18.93
C TYR A 241 15.30 -9.99 18.45
N THR A 242 14.49 -11.00 18.16
CA THR A 242 14.88 -12.17 17.38
C THR A 242 14.58 -11.88 15.91
N SER A 243 15.61 -12.03 15.06
CA SER A 243 15.45 -12.02 13.60
C SER A 243 14.83 -13.35 13.18
N ASP A 244 13.53 -13.49 13.37
CA ASP A 244 12.73 -14.58 12.81
C ASP A 244 12.33 -14.26 11.37
#